data_AF-A0A0F6MML7-F1
#
_entry.id   AF-A0A0F6MML7-F1
#
_cell.length_a   1.000
_cell.length_b   1.000
_cell.length_c   1.000
_cell.angle_alpha   90.00
_cell.angle_beta   90.00
_cell.angle_gamma   90.00
#
_symmetry.space_group_name_H-M   'P 1'
#
loop_
_entity.id
_entity.type
_entity.pdbx_description
1 polymer ?
#
loop_
_entity_poly.entity_id
_entity_poly.type
_entity_poly.pdbx_seq_one_letter_code
_entity_poly.pdbx_strand_id
1 'polypeptide(L)'
;MNCFKTIIELQDILFPKFYTAMDSENNEYIFLKTQDSIINSLDKVSDKTQLEAYENHIHICGKVKKRAQHIAITSAKLITKNLIENLKTSFPNKNFYVYLDCDFNDHIIVRFHQLWENEEPYYDVKDFPNIEVFKI
;
A
#
# COMPACT_ATOMS: atom_id res chain seq x y z
N MET A 1 -12.16 22.66 10.34
CA MET A 1 -11.90 21.23 10.14
C MET A 1 -11.90 20.59 11.52
N ASN A 2 -12.75 19.59 11.77
CA ASN A 2 -12.79 18.90 13.05
C ASN A 2 -11.68 17.85 13.05
N CYS A 3 -10.65 18.03 13.89
CA CYS A 3 -9.47 17.19 13.91
C CYS A 3 -9.80 15.70 14.15
N PHE A 4 -10.76 15.40 15.03
CA PHE A 4 -11.16 14.02 15.30
C PHE A 4 -11.85 13.37 14.11
N LYS A 5 -12.68 14.12 13.38
CA LYS A 5 -13.32 13.63 12.15
C LYS A 5 -12.27 13.25 11.10
N THR A 6 -11.26 14.10 10.90
CA THR A 6 -10.16 13.82 9.97
C THR A 6 -9.33 12.60 10.39
N ILE A 7 -9.09 12.39 11.69
CA ILE A 7 -8.37 11.19 12.15
C ILE A 7 -9.16 9.92 11.83
N ILE A 8 -10.49 9.93 12.04
CA ILE A 8 -11.36 8.78 11.75
C ILE A 8 -11.40 8.49 10.24
N GLU A 9 -11.48 9.53 9.41
CA GLU A 9 -11.46 9.41 7.94
C GLU A 9 -10.13 8.85 7.42
N LEU A 10 -9.01 9.10 8.13
CA LEU A 10 -7.68 8.65 7.75
C LEU A 10 -7.20 7.42 8.56
N GLN A 11 -8.09 6.78 9.32
CA GLN A 11 -7.66 5.80 10.33
C GLN A 11 -6.93 4.60 9.72
N ASP A 12 -7.34 4.13 8.54
CA ASP A 12 -6.75 2.96 7.88
C ASP A 12 -5.33 3.26 7.35
N ILE A 13 -5.04 4.55 7.14
CA ILE A 13 -3.72 5.06 6.73
C ILE A 13 -2.82 5.29 7.94
N LEU A 14 -3.38 5.89 9.00
CA LEU A 14 -2.63 6.27 10.20
C LEU A 14 -2.37 5.07 11.13
N PHE A 15 -3.30 4.13 11.17
CA PHE A 15 -3.28 2.95 12.03
C PHE A 15 -3.57 1.70 11.20
N PRO A 16 -2.67 1.35 10.26
CA PRO A 16 -2.90 0.25 9.34
C PRO A 16 -3.12 -1.05 10.12
N LYS A 17 -4.16 -1.77 9.72
CA LYS A 17 -4.46 -3.13 10.20
C LYS A 17 -4.45 -4.05 9.00
N PHE A 18 -4.12 -5.31 9.22
CA PHE A 18 -4.03 -6.29 8.16
C PHE A 18 -4.94 -7.48 8.46
N TYR A 19 -5.31 -8.19 7.41
CA TYR A 19 -5.91 -9.51 7.50
C TYR A 19 -5.28 -10.41 6.43
N THR A 20 -5.43 -11.73 6.60
CA THR A 20 -4.96 -12.70 5.62
C THR A 20 -6.12 -13.40 4.93
N ALA A 21 -5.90 -13.81 3.69
CA ALA A 21 -6.78 -14.70 2.95
C ALA A 21 -5.95 -15.81 2.30
N MET A 22 -6.56 -16.95 2.02
CA MET A 22 -5.93 -18.04 1.28
C MET A 22 -6.69 -18.33 0.01
N ASP A 23 -5.98 -18.68 -1.05
CA ASP A 23 -6.60 -19.24 -2.25
C ASP A 23 -6.73 -20.77 -2.18
N SER A 24 -7.32 -21.35 -3.24
CA SER A 24 -7.47 -22.80 -3.39
C SER A 24 -6.15 -23.58 -3.52
N GLU A 25 -5.01 -22.90 -3.70
CA GLU A 25 -3.67 -23.49 -3.80
C GLU A 25 -2.83 -23.28 -2.52
N ASN A 26 -3.46 -22.82 -1.43
CA ASN A 26 -2.83 -22.48 -0.14
C ASN A 26 -1.79 -21.36 -0.23
N ASN A 27 -1.87 -20.47 -1.22
CA ASN A 27 -1.10 -19.22 -1.17
C ASN A 27 -1.77 -18.29 -0.14
N GLU A 28 -0.99 -17.77 0.80
CA GLU A 28 -1.46 -16.80 1.80
C GLU A 28 -1.22 -15.37 1.31
N TYR A 29 -2.29 -14.58 1.24
CA TYR A 29 -2.31 -13.18 0.86
C TYR A 29 -2.40 -12.29 2.10
N ILE A 30 -1.79 -11.12 2.05
CA ILE A 30 -1.83 -10.13 3.13
C ILE A 30 -2.50 -8.88 2.59
N PHE A 31 -3.65 -8.54 3.16
CA PHE A 31 -4.44 -7.39 2.75
C PHE A 31 -4.53 -6.33 3.84
N LEU A 32 -4.54 -5.07 3.41
CA LEU A 32 -4.88 -3.95 4.27
C LEU A 32 -6.38 -4.02 4.62
N LYS A 33 -6.67 -3.96 5.91
CA LYS A 33 -8.05 -3.85 6.39
C LYS A 33 -8.49 -2.40 6.28
N THR A 34 -9.26 -2.11 5.24
CA THR A 34 -9.96 -0.84 5.09
C THR A 34 -11.41 -0.96 5.57
N GLN A 35 -12.13 0.15 5.61
CA GLN A 35 -13.59 0.12 5.79
C GLN A 35 -14.34 -0.52 4.62
N ASP A 36 -13.68 -0.70 3.48
CA ASP A 36 -14.23 -1.33 2.29
C ASP A 36 -14.25 -2.87 2.42
N SER A 37 -14.78 -3.53 1.40
CA SER A 37 -15.07 -4.96 1.40
C SER A 37 -13.87 -5.83 1.78
N ILE A 38 -14.11 -6.81 2.66
CA ILE A 38 -13.17 -7.90 2.97
C ILE A 38 -13.31 -8.98 1.90
N ILE A 39 -12.17 -9.48 1.40
CA ILE A 39 -12.14 -10.65 0.52
C ILE A 39 -12.42 -11.90 1.35
N ASN A 40 -13.62 -12.48 1.16
CA ASN A 40 -14.07 -13.64 1.93
C ASN A 40 -13.54 -14.98 1.42
N SER A 41 -13.21 -15.07 0.13
CA SER A 41 -12.70 -16.28 -0.52
C SER A 41 -11.95 -15.93 -1.79
N LEU A 42 -10.86 -16.65 -2.06
CA LEU A 42 -10.11 -16.58 -3.31
C LEU A 42 -10.12 -17.96 -3.96
N ASP A 43 -10.47 -18.00 -5.24
CA ASP A 43 -10.12 -19.14 -6.10
C ASP A 43 -8.64 -19.06 -6.48
N LYS A 44 -8.18 -19.92 -7.37
CA LYS A 44 -6.82 -19.85 -7.92
C LYS A 44 -6.54 -18.48 -8.54
N VAL A 45 -5.52 -17.79 -8.04
CA VAL A 45 -5.04 -16.51 -8.57
C VAL A 45 -3.83 -16.76 -9.46
N SER A 46 -3.88 -16.30 -10.71
CA SER A 46 -2.79 -16.46 -11.66
C SER A 46 -1.65 -15.45 -11.47
N ASP A 47 -1.96 -14.27 -10.96
CA ASP A 47 -1.02 -13.16 -10.74
C ASP A 47 -1.25 -12.60 -9.34
N LYS A 48 -0.44 -13.08 -8.39
CA LYS A 48 -0.62 -12.80 -6.96
C LYS A 48 -0.14 -11.40 -6.63
N THR A 49 0.92 -10.97 -7.29
CA THR A 49 1.49 -9.63 -7.20
C THR A 49 0.48 -8.59 -7.67
N GLN A 50 -0.14 -8.78 -8.84
CA GLN A 50 -1.18 -7.88 -9.34
C GLN A 50 -2.37 -7.80 -8.39
N LEU A 51 -2.85 -8.94 -7.87
CA LEU A 51 -3.98 -8.96 -6.93
C LEU A 51 -3.63 -8.19 -5.65
N GLU A 52 -2.55 -8.54 -4.96
CA GLU A 52 -2.17 -7.85 -3.72
C GLU A 52 -1.91 -6.39 -3.97
N ALA A 53 -1.15 -6.05 -5.01
CA ALA A 53 -0.84 -4.67 -5.32
C ALA A 53 -2.12 -3.88 -5.62
N TYR A 54 -3.10 -4.46 -6.32
CA TYR A 54 -4.39 -3.84 -6.61
C TYR A 54 -5.25 -3.64 -5.38
N GLU A 55 -5.30 -4.59 -4.45
CA GLU A 55 -6.12 -4.46 -3.24
C GLU A 55 -5.44 -3.58 -2.18
N ASN A 56 -4.11 -3.62 -2.12
CA ASN A 56 -3.29 -2.93 -1.13
C ASN A 56 -2.78 -1.58 -1.63
N HIS A 57 -3.64 -0.77 -2.23
CA HIS A 57 -3.30 0.61 -2.58
C HIS A 57 -4.14 1.60 -1.79
N ILE A 58 -3.52 2.68 -1.36
CA ILE A 58 -4.19 3.74 -0.63
C ILE A 58 -3.90 5.08 -1.29
N HIS A 59 -4.97 5.78 -1.66
CA HIS A 59 -4.88 7.17 -2.08
C HIS A 59 -4.68 8.08 -0.87
N ILE A 60 -3.48 8.66 -0.75
CA ILE A 60 -3.15 9.61 0.32
C ILE A 60 -3.74 10.98 0.01
N CYS A 61 -3.57 11.43 -1.24
CA CYS A 61 -4.22 12.64 -1.73
C CYS A 61 -4.27 12.65 -3.26
N GLY A 62 -5.19 13.43 -3.83
CA GLY A 62 -5.20 13.74 -5.25
C GLY A 62 -4.24 14.90 -5.59
N LYS A 63 -4.49 15.55 -6.72
CA LYS A 63 -3.72 16.70 -7.23
C LYS A 63 -3.30 17.72 -6.16
N VAL A 64 -2.00 18.02 -6.12
CA VAL A 64 -1.39 18.92 -5.12
C VAL A 64 -0.83 20.19 -5.78
N LYS A 65 -1.27 21.35 -5.31
CA LYS A 65 -0.71 22.65 -5.75
C LYS A 65 0.76 22.76 -5.36
N LYS A 66 1.61 23.34 -6.23
CA LYS A 66 3.06 23.52 -6.03
C LYS A 66 3.47 23.96 -4.61
N ARG A 67 2.77 24.94 -4.03
CA ARG A 67 3.03 25.45 -2.67
C ARG A 67 2.91 24.41 -1.55
N ALA A 68 2.12 23.36 -1.76
CA ALA A 68 1.82 22.32 -0.77
C ALA A 68 2.57 21.01 -1.05
N GLN A 69 3.30 20.89 -2.16
CA GLN A 69 3.98 19.65 -2.55
C GLN A 69 4.99 19.19 -1.49
N HIS A 70 5.76 20.10 -0.90
CA HIS A 70 6.73 19.74 0.14
C HIS A 70 6.05 19.08 1.35
N ILE A 71 4.94 19.64 1.84
CA ILE A 71 4.16 19.06 2.95
C ILE A 71 3.58 17.72 2.54
N ALA A 72 3.00 17.63 1.34
CA ALA A 72 2.40 16.40 0.84
C ALA A 72 3.41 15.25 0.76
N ILE A 73 4.61 15.50 0.22
CA ILE A 73 5.70 14.51 0.17
C ILE A 73 6.12 14.11 1.60
N THR A 74 6.34 15.08 2.49
CA THR A 74 6.75 14.78 3.87
C THR A 74 5.71 13.91 4.57
N SER A 75 4.43 14.24 4.45
CA SER A 75 3.33 13.44 5.00
C SER A 75 3.27 12.05 4.39
N ALA A 76 3.39 11.93 3.07
CA ALA A 76 3.34 10.65 2.39
C ALA A 76 4.53 9.74 2.78
N LYS A 77 5.72 10.29 2.97
CA LYS A 77 6.88 9.55 3.48
C LYS A 77 6.69 9.07 4.91
N LEU A 78 6.07 9.89 5.78
CA LEU A 78 5.75 9.47 7.15
C LEU A 78 4.71 8.33 7.17
N ILE A 79 3.67 8.43 6.35
CA ILE A 79 2.65 7.39 6.17
C ILE A 79 3.30 6.10 5.65
N THR A 80 4.14 6.20 4.63
CA THR A 80 4.84 5.05 4.03
C THR A 80 5.75 4.38 5.05
N LYS A 81 6.51 5.17 5.82
CA LYS A 81 7.34 4.65 6.92
C LYS A 81 6.49 3.93 7.96
N ASN A 82 5.37 4.52 8.38
CA ASN A 82 4.47 3.90 9.34
C ASN A 82 3.93 2.55 8.83
N LEU A 83 3.52 2.49 7.57
CA LEU A 83 3.09 1.24 6.92
C LEU A 83 4.20 0.18 6.94
N ILE A 84 5.42 0.55 6.53
CA ILE A 84 6.59 -0.34 6.52
C ILE A 84 6.85 -0.94 7.91
N GLU A 85 6.87 -0.12 8.96
CA GLU A 85 7.13 -0.61 10.32
C GLU A 85 6.02 -1.54 10.82
N ASN A 86 4.75 -1.26 10.46
CA ASN A 86 3.62 -2.12 10.82
C ASN A 86 3.64 -3.45 10.05
N LEU A 87 4.06 -3.47 8.78
CA LEU A 87 4.27 -4.70 8.00
C LEU A 87 5.36 -5.56 8.63
N LYS A 88 6.53 -4.98 8.93
CA LYS A 88 7.65 -5.70 9.58
C LYS A 88 7.28 -6.26 10.95
N THR A 89 6.51 -5.50 11.73
CA THR A 89 6.08 -5.92 13.06
C THR A 89 5.03 -7.03 12.98
N SER A 90 4.09 -6.92 12.05
CA SER A 90 2.98 -7.89 11.92
C SER A 90 3.40 -9.18 11.23
N PHE A 91 4.36 -9.09 10.29
CA PHE A 91 4.79 -10.20 9.45
C PHE A 91 6.32 -10.29 9.36
N PRO A 92 7.02 -10.58 10.47
CA PRO A 92 8.49 -10.54 10.54
C PRO A 92 9.21 -11.57 9.65
N ASN A 93 8.48 -12.58 9.16
CA ASN A 93 9.01 -13.65 8.31
C ASN A 93 8.59 -13.51 6.82
N LYS A 94 7.97 -12.40 6.45
CA LYS A 94 7.52 -12.10 5.09
C LYS A 94 8.32 -10.91 4.56
N ASN A 95 8.51 -10.88 3.24
CA ASN A 95 9.15 -9.76 2.57
C ASN A 95 8.13 -9.04 1.68
N PHE A 96 8.27 -7.73 1.53
CA PHE A 96 7.32 -6.92 0.78
C PHE A 96 8.03 -5.94 -0.15
N TYR A 97 7.35 -5.61 -1.24
CA TYR A 97 7.57 -4.37 -1.95
C TYR A 97 6.56 -3.34 -1.48
N VAL A 98 7.04 -2.13 -1.18
CA VAL A 98 6.22 -0.95 -0.90
C VAL A 98 6.61 0.13 -1.88
N TYR A 99 5.61 0.71 -2.54
CA TYR A 99 5.78 1.77 -3.53
C TYR A 99 5.11 3.05 -3.03
N LEU A 100 5.82 4.15 -3.12
CA LEU A 100 5.28 5.49 -2.95
C LEU A 100 5.30 6.18 -4.30
N ASP A 101 4.12 6.34 -4.91
CA ASP A 101 3.93 7.05 -6.17
C ASP A 101 3.51 8.49 -5.88
N CYS A 102 4.27 9.45 -6.41
CA CYS A 102 4.06 10.88 -6.20
C CYS A 102 3.95 11.64 -7.53
N ASP A 103 2.80 11.53 -8.22
CA ASP A 103 2.44 12.45 -9.30
C ASP A 103 1.58 13.61 -8.78
N PHE A 104 2.20 14.75 -8.49
CA PHE A 104 1.47 15.92 -7.97
C PHE A 104 0.40 16.49 -8.92
N ASN A 105 0.38 16.08 -10.19
CA ASN A 105 -0.66 16.50 -11.12
C ASN A 105 -1.92 15.65 -11.02
N ASP A 106 -1.82 14.46 -10.45
CA ASP A 106 -2.90 13.47 -10.38
C ASP A 106 -3.11 12.94 -8.95
N HIS A 107 -2.11 12.23 -8.40
CA HIS A 107 -2.25 11.50 -7.15
C HIS A 107 -0.96 11.34 -6.35
N ILE A 108 -1.12 11.05 -5.06
CA ILE A 108 -0.10 10.43 -4.21
C ILE A 108 -0.69 9.14 -3.66
N ILE A 109 -0.06 8.02 -3.97
CA ILE A 109 -0.52 6.67 -3.59
C ILE A 109 0.61 5.93 -2.89
N VAL A 110 0.26 5.18 -1.85
CA VAL A 110 1.12 4.12 -1.34
C VAL A 110 0.52 2.77 -1.72
N ARG A 111 1.36 1.83 -2.15
CA ARG A 111 0.95 0.49 -2.59
C ARG A 111 1.91 -0.55 -2.03
N PHE A 112 1.45 -1.74 -1.70
CA PHE A 112 2.35 -2.83 -1.33
C PHE A 112 1.88 -4.20 -1.82
N HIS A 113 2.80 -5.15 -1.92
CA HIS A 113 2.51 -6.56 -2.12
C HIS A 113 3.62 -7.42 -1.51
N GLN A 114 3.35 -8.70 -1.26
CA GLN A 114 4.39 -9.64 -0.84
C GLN A 114 5.38 -9.89 -1.98
N LEU A 115 6.62 -10.23 -1.63
CA LEU A 115 7.57 -10.76 -2.58
C LEU A 115 7.24 -12.24 -2.84
N TRP A 116 6.72 -12.51 -4.03
CA TRP A 116 6.43 -13.86 -4.50
C TRP A 116 7.64 -14.45 -5.23
N GLU A 117 7.98 -15.71 -4.95
CA GLU A 117 9.24 -16.34 -5.42
C GLU A 117 9.39 -16.40 -6.95
N ASN A 118 8.28 -16.41 -7.68
CA ASN A 118 8.26 -16.60 -9.14
C ASN A 118 7.45 -15.52 -9.88
N GLU A 119 7.26 -14.35 -9.26
CA GLU A 119 6.57 -13.23 -9.90
C GLU A 119 7.43 -11.98 -9.86
N GLU A 120 7.31 -11.17 -10.92
CA GLU A 120 7.98 -9.89 -11.01
C GLU A 120 7.31 -8.85 -10.08
N PRO A 121 8.05 -7.82 -9.63
CA PRO A 121 7.47 -6.72 -8.88
C PRO A 121 6.39 -5.99 -9.69
N TYR A 122 5.41 -5.39 -9.02
CA TYR A 122 4.30 -4.69 -9.69
C TYR A 122 4.75 -3.56 -10.62
N TYR A 123 5.77 -2.80 -10.20
CA TYR A 123 6.38 -1.76 -11.01
C TYR A 123 7.85 -2.08 -11.34
N ASP A 124 8.25 -1.92 -12.60
CA ASP A 124 9.65 -1.67 -12.94
C ASP A 124 9.95 -0.18 -12.73
N VAL A 125 10.60 0.14 -11.62
CA VAL A 125 10.94 1.53 -11.26
C VAL A 125 11.80 2.26 -12.29
N LYS A 126 12.44 1.55 -13.23
CA LYS A 126 13.15 2.19 -14.34
C LYS A 126 12.21 2.95 -15.27
N ASP A 127 10.97 2.49 -15.37
CA ASP A 127 9.95 3.07 -16.25
C ASP A 127 9.14 4.18 -15.54
N PHE A 128 9.26 4.29 -14.20
CA PHE A 128 8.45 5.20 -13.37
C PHE A 128 9.32 6.05 -12.43
N PRO A 129 9.88 7.18 -12.91
CA PRO A 129 10.83 7.99 -12.14
C PRO A 129 10.20 8.71 -10.92
N ASN A 130 8.87 8.76 -10.83
CA ASN A 130 8.14 9.38 -9.72
C ASN A 130 7.85 8.40 -8.57
N ILE A 131 8.22 7.13 -8.73
CA ILE A 131 7.96 6.07 -7.75
C ILE A 131 9.21 5.81 -6.92
N GLU A 132 9.06 5.92 -5.60
CA GLU A 132 10.06 5.47 -4.64
C GLU A 132 9.69 4.04 -4.19
N VAL A 133 10.62 3.09 -4.29
CA VAL A 133 10.42 1.69 -3.92
C VAL A 133 11.21 1.32 -2.67
N PHE A 134 10.57 0.57 -1.78
CA PHE A 134 11.17 0.00 -0.58
C PHE A 134 10.96 -1.52 -0.62
N LYS A 135 12.07 -2.26 -0.55
CA LYS A 135 12.05 -3.72 -0.36
C LYS A 135 12.36 -4.00 1.10
N ILE A 136 11.42 -4.62 1.81
CA ILE A 136 11.46 -4.78 3.27
C ILE A 136 11.26 -6.22 3.70
#